data_AF-A0A328EBU7-F1
#
_entry.id   AF-A0A328EBU7-F1
#
_cell.length_a   1.000
_cell.length_b   1.000
_cell.length_c   1.000
_cell.angle_alpha   90.00
_cell.angle_beta   90.00
_cell.angle_gamma   90.00
#
_symmetry.space_group_name_H-M   'P 1'
#
loop_
_entity.id
_entity.type
_entity.pdbx_description
1 polymer ?
#
loop_
_entity_poly.entity_id
_entity_poly.type
_entity_poly.pdbx_seq_one_letter_code
_entity_poly.pdbx_strand_id
1 'polypeptide(L)'
;MKDTRDVMKIAKMGRYKFGVGLDECEMAYALSRLGFKVIYVSSGSYENDLAYLEDPVGYIAKKYENHPYKEYIKDGVWVDMNGNNSFELYDTYITQKILETDEIEKIYNADLVSIVEHYQNEDTLFIFPLNRYVLYDQPHESGISGGHIVLCKGYKDGRFEIYDPGPYPKPDFIPKQRVLNAMTELDQHYDFIVVRNT
;
A
#
# COMPACT_ATOMS: atom_id res chain seq x y z
N MET A 1 7.39 -23.00 10.87
CA MET A 1 6.38 -22.28 10.06
C MET A 1 6.39 -20.84 10.49
N LYS A 2 6.74 -19.90 9.60
CA LYS A 2 6.57 -18.47 9.85
C LYS A 2 5.12 -18.15 9.51
N ASP A 3 4.28 -18.21 10.54
CA ASP A 3 2.82 -18.10 10.50
C ASP A 3 2.41 -16.73 9.90
N THR A 4 1.30 -16.67 9.17
CA THR A 4 0.58 -15.43 8.80
C THR A 4 0.54 -14.42 9.95
N ARG A 5 0.52 -14.88 11.20
CA ARG A 5 0.68 -14.09 12.42
C ARG A 5 1.99 -13.28 12.52
N ASP A 6 3.10 -13.75 11.99
CA ASP A 6 4.38 -13.01 11.96
C ASP A 6 4.38 -11.94 10.85
N VAL A 7 3.73 -12.20 9.72
CA VAL A 7 3.43 -11.17 8.70
C VAL A 7 2.46 -10.13 9.26
N MET A 8 1.44 -10.56 10.01
CA MET A 8 0.55 -9.67 10.76
C MET A 8 1.28 -8.91 11.87
N LYS A 9 2.35 -9.45 12.46
CA LYS A 9 3.20 -8.71 13.41
C LYS A 9 4.07 -7.70 12.69
N ILE A 10 4.53 -7.94 11.46
CA ILE A 10 5.26 -6.94 10.66
C ILE A 10 4.30 -5.82 10.24
N ALA A 11 3.10 -6.18 9.76
CA ALA A 11 2.02 -5.23 9.48
C ALA A 11 1.54 -4.49 10.76
N LYS A 12 1.52 -5.15 11.94
CA LYS A 12 1.22 -4.55 13.25
C LYS A 12 2.41 -3.85 13.92
N MET A 13 3.65 -4.09 13.51
CA MET A 13 4.79 -3.23 13.84
C MET A 13 4.59 -1.86 13.20
N GLY A 14 3.66 -1.75 12.23
CA GLY A 14 2.81 -0.60 11.92
C GLY A 14 2.28 0.23 13.09
N ARG A 15 2.25 -0.31 14.32
CA ARG A 15 2.13 0.48 15.56
C ARG A 15 3.51 0.95 15.99
N TYR A 16 4.05 1.86 15.21
CA TYR A 16 5.26 2.58 15.55
C TYR A 16 4.99 3.50 16.74
N LYS A 17 5.91 3.48 17.70
CA LYS A 17 6.10 4.63 18.59
C LYS A 17 6.52 5.78 17.67
N PHE A 18 5.77 6.89 17.68
CA PHE A 18 6.12 8.15 17.02
C PHE A 18 6.21 8.09 15.47
N GLY A 19 5.08 7.84 14.81
CA GLY A 19 4.80 8.48 13.51
C GLY A 19 5.66 8.16 12.28
N VAL A 20 6.26 6.96 12.23
CA VAL A 20 6.98 6.47 11.03
C VAL A 20 6.31 5.19 10.57
N GLY A 21 5.38 5.23 9.61
CA GLY A 21 4.77 4.03 9.02
C GLY A 21 5.73 3.34 8.05
N LEU A 22 5.62 2.02 7.87
CA LEU A 22 6.21 1.37 6.68
C LEU A 22 5.21 1.50 5.54
N ASP A 23 5.66 1.94 4.39
CA ASP A 23 4.87 1.87 3.16
C ASP A 23 4.84 0.42 2.60
N GLU A 24 4.03 0.19 1.57
CA GLU A 24 3.91 -1.13 0.93
C GLU A 24 5.24 -1.63 0.34
N CYS A 25 6.10 -0.72 -0.14
CA CYS A 25 7.39 -1.04 -0.71
C CYS A 25 8.37 -1.53 0.38
N GLU A 26 8.43 -0.85 1.50
CA GLU A 26 9.19 -1.24 2.67
C GLU A 26 8.73 -2.57 3.24
N MET A 27 7.42 -2.82 3.28
CA MET A 27 6.87 -4.12 3.64
C MET A 27 7.29 -5.21 2.64
N ALA A 28 7.19 -4.95 1.33
CA ALA A 28 7.59 -5.89 0.29
C ALA A 28 9.08 -6.27 0.41
N TYR A 29 9.94 -5.26 0.55
CA TYR A 29 11.37 -5.46 0.69
C TYR A 29 11.68 -6.25 1.97
N ALA A 30 11.14 -5.86 3.12
CA ALA A 30 11.36 -6.58 4.38
C ALA A 30 10.90 -8.05 4.33
N LEU A 31 9.73 -8.32 3.73
CA LEU A 31 9.20 -9.68 3.59
C LEU A 31 10.06 -10.54 2.66
N SER A 32 10.58 -9.97 1.56
CA SER A 32 11.50 -10.69 0.68
C SER A 32 12.77 -11.12 1.43
N ARG A 33 13.33 -10.24 2.27
CA ARG A 33 14.51 -10.55 3.10
C ARG A 33 14.25 -11.60 4.18
N LEU A 34 12.98 -11.82 4.55
CA LEU A 34 12.58 -12.87 5.48
C LEU A 34 12.36 -14.23 4.80
N GLY A 35 12.51 -14.29 3.47
CA GLY A 35 12.43 -15.50 2.65
C GLY A 35 11.03 -15.76 2.07
N PHE A 36 10.09 -14.83 2.19
CA PHE A 36 8.80 -14.95 1.49
C PHE A 36 9.00 -14.68 0.00
N LYS A 37 8.23 -15.37 -0.84
CA LYS A 37 8.12 -14.96 -2.25
C LYS A 37 7.22 -13.74 -2.33
N VAL A 38 7.77 -12.63 -2.82
CA VAL A 38 7.08 -11.35 -2.93
C VAL A 38 6.91 -10.97 -4.40
N ILE A 39 5.72 -10.49 -4.74
CA ILE A 39 5.39 -9.94 -6.05
C ILE A 39 4.89 -8.52 -5.83
N TYR A 40 5.59 -7.54 -6.40
CA TYR A 40 5.12 -6.16 -6.52
C TYR A 40 4.21 -6.06 -7.74
N VAL A 41 3.01 -5.50 -7.57
CA VAL A 41 2.03 -5.39 -8.62
C VAL A 41 1.53 -3.97 -8.73
N SER A 42 1.55 -3.42 -9.94
CA SER A 42 1.04 -2.09 -10.25
C SER A 42 0.01 -2.14 -11.36
N SER A 43 -1.02 -1.31 -11.25
CA SER A 43 -1.91 -0.99 -12.36
C SER A 43 -1.32 0.06 -13.31
N GLY A 44 -0.23 0.72 -12.92
CA GLY A 44 0.60 1.56 -13.77
C GLY A 44 1.62 0.77 -14.58
N SER A 45 2.43 1.46 -15.36
CA SER A 45 3.54 0.89 -16.13
C SER A 45 4.87 1.07 -15.39
N TYR A 46 5.90 0.33 -15.81
CA TYR A 46 7.25 0.47 -15.27
C TYR A 46 7.80 1.90 -15.44
N GLU A 47 7.41 2.58 -16.52
CA GLU A 47 7.78 3.98 -16.77
C GLU A 47 7.15 4.94 -15.76
N ASN A 48 5.99 4.60 -15.15
CA ASN A 48 5.44 5.39 -14.06
C ASN A 48 6.35 5.36 -12.83
N ASP A 49 6.87 4.18 -12.45
CA ASP A 49 7.81 4.05 -11.34
C ASP A 49 9.13 4.78 -11.63
N LEU A 50 9.65 4.67 -12.85
CA LEU A 50 10.85 5.40 -13.25
C LEU A 50 10.65 6.92 -13.19
N ALA A 51 9.48 7.42 -13.61
CA ALA A 51 9.16 8.83 -13.52
C ALA A 51 9.09 9.32 -12.06
N TYR A 52 8.57 8.48 -11.15
CA TYR A 52 8.61 8.76 -9.72
C TYR A 52 10.05 8.79 -9.18
N LEU A 53 10.92 7.86 -9.58
CA LEU A 53 12.32 7.87 -9.15
C LEU A 53 13.12 9.07 -9.70
N GLU A 54 12.81 9.55 -10.91
CA GLU A 54 13.50 10.69 -11.53
C GLU A 54 13.12 12.03 -10.88
N ASP A 55 11.84 12.23 -10.57
CA ASP A 55 11.33 13.45 -9.93
C ASP A 55 10.22 13.12 -8.93
N PRO A 56 10.57 12.61 -7.72
CA PRO A 56 9.56 12.16 -6.76
C PRO A 56 8.72 13.32 -6.22
N VAL A 57 9.30 14.50 -6.07
CA VAL A 57 8.58 15.69 -5.59
C VAL A 57 7.60 16.18 -6.65
N GLY A 58 8.02 16.32 -7.91
CA GLY A 58 7.13 16.74 -8.99
C GLY A 58 6.03 15.72 -9.27
N TYR A 59 6.35 14.42 -9.21
CA TYR A 59 5.38 13.34 -9.34
C TYR A 59 4.28 13.46 -8.27
N ILE A 60 4.67 13.55 -7.00
CA ILE A 60 3.73 13.70 -5.88
C ILE A 60 3.00 15.04 -5.93
N ALA A 61 3.66 16.15 -6.25
CA ALA A 61 3.01 17.46 -6.37
C ALA A 61 1.90 17.46 -7.44
N LYS A 62 2.16 16.83 -8.60
CA LYS A 62 1.18 16.66 -9.67
C LYS A 62 -0.01 15.80 -9.23
N LYS A 63 0.27 14.68 -8.56
CA LYS A 63 -0.73 13.78 -7.98
C LYS A 63 -1.66 14.50 -6.99
N TYR A 64 -1.11 15.36 -6.13
CA TYR A 64 -1.87 16.06 -5.09
C TYR A 64 -2.39 17.44 -5.53
N GLU A 65 -2.19 17.88 -6.77
CA GLU A 65 -2.52 19.25 -7.23
C GLU A 65 -3.97 19.68 -6.89
N ASN A 66 -4.90 18.72 -6.99
CA ASN A 66 -6.33 18.90 -6.71
C ASN A 66 -6.81 18.20 -5.43
N HIS A 67 -5.89 17.70 -4.60
CA HIS A 67 -6.22 16.97 -3.38
C HIS A 67 -6.35 17.91 -2.17
N PRO A 68 -7.27 17.65 -1.21
CA PRO A 68 -7.35 18.40 0.04
C PRO A 68 -6.06 18.37 0.88
N TYR A 69 -5.09 17.50 0.56
CA TYR A 69 -3.85 17.36 1.32
C TYR A 69 -2.66 18.10 0.72
N LYS A 70 -2.84 18.84 -0.38
CA LYS A 70 -1.72 19.52 -1.06
C LYS A 70 -0.98 20.54 -0.19
N GLU A 71 -1.70 21.18 0.74
CA GLU A 71 -1.13 22.20 1.63
C GLU A 71 -0.15 21.64 2.67
N TYR A 72 -0.16 20.32 2.85
CA TYR A 72 0.73 19.58 3.74
C TYR A 72 2.04 19.15 3.06
N ILE A 73 2.20 19.41 1.75
CA ILE A 73 3.43 19.16 1.00
C ILE A 73 4.19 20.47 0.85
N LYS A 74 5.38 20.57 1.46
CA LYS A 74 6.25 21.76 1.39
C LYS A 74 7.69 21.33 1.24
N ASP A 75 8.39 21.94 0.28
CA ASP A 75 9.83 21.78 0.07
C ASP A 75 10.29 20.30 -0.04
N GLY A 76 9.46 19.44 -0.65
CA GLY A 76 9.75 18.02 -0.81
C GLY A 76 9.52 17.17 0.45
N VAL A 77 8.81 17.71 1.44
CA VAL A 77 8.41 16.99 2.66
C VAL A 77 6.89 17.07 2.80
N TRP A 78 6.24 15.95 3.09
CA TRP A 78 4.87 15.94 3.58
C TRP A 78 4.88 15.95 5.10
N VAL A 79 4.08 16.81 5.74
CA VAL A 79 3.92 16.86 7.19
C VAL A 79 2.44 16.92 7.54
N ASP A 80 1.96 16.01 8.39
CA ASP A 80 0.55 16.01 8.79
C ASP A 80 0.16 17.29 9.55
N MET A 81 -1.15 17.53 9.69
CA MET A 81 -1.64 18.75 10.37
C MET A 81 -1.16 18.91 11.82
N ASN A 82 -0.80 17.80 12.47
CA ASN A 82 -0.42 17.78 13.88
C ASN A 82 1.10 17.87 14.05
N GLY A 83 1.88 17.86 12.96
CA GLY A 83 3.34 17.76 12.99
C GLY A 83 3.86 16.45 13.57
N ASN A 84 3.00 15.42 13.65
CA ASN A 84 3.33 14.14 14.28
C ASN A 84 3.99 13.16 13.31
N ASN A 85 3.69 13.31 12.02
CA ASN A 85 4.17 12.43 10.95
C ASN A 85 4.79 13.30 9.85
N SER A 86 5.95 12.89 9.37
CA SER A 86 6.63 13.52 8.23
C SER A 86 7.20 12.48 7.28
N PHE A 87 7.10 12.73 5.98
CA PHE A 87 7.69 11.89 4.94
C PHE A 87 8.57 12.76 4.04
N GLU A 88 9.84 12.39 3.90
CA GLU A 88 10.73 13.00 2.91
C GLU A 88 10.44 12.38 1.54
N LEU A 89 9.89 13.18 0.62
CA LEU A 89 9.50 12.67 -0.69
C LEU A 89 10.70 12.25 -1.54
N TYR A 90 11.89 12.78 -1.25
CA TYR A 90 13.13 12.38 -1.91
C TYR A 90 13.64 11.00 -1.47
N ASP A 91 13.12 10.43 -0.38
CA ASP A 91 13.52 9.09 0.06
C ASP A 91 12.86 8.02 -0.82
N THR A 92 13.52 7.71 -1.93
CA THR A 92 13.09 6.70 -2.89
C THR A 92 13.92 5.41 -2.81
N TYR A 93 14.76 5.28 -1.78
CA TYR A 93 15.78 4.23 -1.69
C TYR A 93 15.17 2.83 -1.79
N ILE A 94 14.06 2.58 -1.09
CA ILE A 94 13.43 1.26 -1.06
C ILE A 94 12.72 0.97 -2.37
N THR A 95 12.00 1.93 -2.95
CA THR A 95 11.40 1.78 -4.29
C THR A 95 12.47 1.44 -5.32
N GLN A 96 13.60 2.15 -5.31
CA GLN A 96 14.75 1.83 -6.16
C GLN A 96 15.24 0.39 -5.95
N LYS A 97 15.38 -0.05 -4.69
CA LYS A 97 15.80 -1.43 -4.38
C LYS A 97 14.81 -2.48 -4.88
N ILE A 98 13.51 -2.22 -4.81
CA ILE A 98 12.49 -3.10 -5.38
C ILE A 98 12.69 -3.19 -6.88
N LEU A 99 12.83 -2.07 -7.59
CA LEU A 99 13.01 -2.10 -9.05
C LEU A 99 14.29 -2.83 -9.47
N GLU A 100 15.39 -2.63 -8.75
CA GLU A 100 16.71 -3.22 -9.04
C GLU A 100 16.82 -4.72 -8.75
N THR A 101 16.07 -5.27 -7.78
CA THR A 101 16.28 -6.65 -7.31
C THR A 101 15.52 -7.70 -8.14
N ASP A 102 16.18 -8.79 -8.55
CA ASP A 102 15.49 -9.93 -9.16
C ASP A 102 14.77 -10.84 -8.13
N GLU A 103 14.98 -10.60 -6.83
CA GLU A 103 14.34 -11.37 -5.75
C GLU A 103 12.82 -11.11 -5.66
N ILE A 104 12.37 -9.94 -6.11
CA ILE A 104 10.97 -9.52 -6.11
C ILE A 104 10.46 -9.53 -7.54
N GLU A 105 9.46 -10.36 -7.81
CA GLU A 105 8.78 -10.40 -9.11
C GLU A 105 7.96 -9.11 -9.28
N LYS A 106 7.93 -8.52 -10.49
CA LYS A 106 7.14 -7.32 -10.78
C LYS A 106 6.13 -7.57 -11.88
N ILE A 107 4.90 -7.12 -11.67
CA ILE A 107 3.83 -7.19 -12.66
C ILE A 107 3.22 -5.80 -12.82
N TYR A 108 3.21 -5.31 -14.06
CA TYR A 108 2.71 -3.99 -14.43
C TYR A 108 1.46 -4.08 -15.30
N ASN A 109 0.74 -2.97 -15.40
CA ASN A 109 -0.52 -2.84 -16.14
C ASN A 109 -1.56 -3.89 -15.70
N ALA A 110 -1.58 -4.19 -14.40
CA ALA A 110 -2.36 -5.27 -13.84
C ALA A 110 -3.75 -4.82 -13.37
N ASP A 111 -4.72 -5.75 -13.49
CA ASP A 111 -6.04 -5.61 -12.86
C ASP A 111 -6.04 -6.32 -11.50
N LEU A 112 -6.42 -5.60 -10.43
CA LEU A 112 -6.44 -6.10 -9.06
C LEU A 112 -7.17 -7.43 -8.92
N VAL A 113 -8.39 -7.52 -9.48
CA VAL A 113 -9.24 -8.70 -9.31
C VAL A 113 -8.61 -9.91 -10.00
N SER A 114 -8.12 -9.72 -11.22
CA SER A 114 -7.47 -10.77 -11.99
C SER A 114 -6.24 -11.35 -11.27
N ILE A 115 -5.43 -10.49 -10.66
CA ILE A 115 -4.25 -10.91 -9.88
C ILE A 115 -4.67 -11.62 -8.60
N VAL A 116 -5.63 -11.07 -7.86
CA VAL A 116 -6.10 -11.70 -6.62
C VAL A 116 -6.73 -13.07 -6.92
N GLU A 117 -7.55 -13.18 -7.94
CA GLU A 117 -8.15 -14.45 -8.36
C GLU A 117 -7.11 -15.48 -8.82
N HIS A 118 -6.05 -15.03 -9.49
CA HIS A 118 -4.98 -15.91 -9.96
C HIS A 118 -4.11 -16.45 -8.81
N TYR A 119 -3.74 -15.60 -7.85
CA TYR A 119 -2.78 -15.96 -6.80
C TYR A 119 -3.42 -16.40 -5.48
N GLN A 120 -4.72 -16.17 -5.25
CA GLN A 120 -5.35 -16.53 -3.97
C GLN A 120 -5.29 -18.03 -3.69
N ASN A 121 -4.78 -18.39 -2.51
CA ASN A 121 -4.78 -19.74 -1.94
C ASN A 121 -4.50 -19.63 -0.42
N GLU A 122 -4.38 -20.76 0.28
CA GLU A 122 -4.17 -20.78 1.73
C GLU A 122 -2.83 -20.18 2.20
N ASP A 123 -1.82 -20.16 1.32
CA ASP A 123 -0.46 -19.69 1.57
C ASP A 123 -0.17 -18.31 0.96
N THR A 124 -1.19 -17.62 0.43
CA THR A 124 -1.07 -16.28 -0.16
C THR A 124 -1.75 -15.24 0.73
N LEU A 125 -1.09 -14.10 0.88
CA LEU A 125 -1.64 -12.88 1.47
C LEU A 125 -1.43 -11.71 0.50
N PHE A 126 -2.40 -10.81 0.44
CA PHE A 126 -2.28 -9.57 -0.30
C PHE A 126 -2.18 -8.38 0.66
N ILE A 127 -1.38 -7.38 0.32
CA ILE A 127 -1.24 -6.13 1.10
C ILE A 127 -1.71 -4.98 0.22
N PHE A 128 -2.75 -4.28 0.66
CA PHE A 128 -3.36 -3.17 -0.09
C PHE A 128 -3.10 -1.84 0.63
N PRO A 129 -2.31 -0.93 0.03
CA PRO A 129 -2.33 0.48 0.39
C PRO A 129 -3.61 1.13 -0.15
N LEU A 130 -4.35 1.81 0.72
CA LEU A 130 -5.63 2.45 0.36
C LEU A 130 -6.04 3.58 1.31
N ASN A 131 -7.06 4.34 0.93
CA ASN A 131 -7.65 5.37 1.78
C ASN A 131 -8.73 4.77 2.70
N ARG A 132 -8.51 4.78 4.02
CA ARG A 132 -9.45 4.23 5.02
C ARG A 132 -10.81 4.94 5.05
N TYR A 133 -10.86 6.24 4.76
CA TYR A 133 -12.11 7.00 4.78
C TYR A 133 -13.04 6.49 3.66
N VAL A 134 -12.47 6.26 2.47
CA VAL A 134 -13.21 5.68 1.35
C VAL A 134 -13.54 4.20 1.60
N LEU A 135 -12.59 3.44 2.13
CA LEU A 135 -12.77 2.00 2.39
C LEU A 135 -13.93 1.72 3.36
N TYR A 136 -14.04 2.53 4.41
CA TYR A 136 -15.02 2.35 5.48
C TYR A 136 -16.21 3.30 5.41
N ASP A 137 -16.33 4.09 4.34
CA ASP A 137 -17.41 5.07 4.16
C ASP A 137 -17.50 6.05 5.33
N GLN A 138 -16.34 6.56 5.75
CA GLN A 138 -16.16 7.49 6.86
C GLN A 138 -15.92 8.90 6.35
N PRO A 139 -16.38 9.94 7.09
CA PRO A 139 -16.05 11.31 6.74
C PRO A 139 -14.54 11.54 6.84
N HIS A 140 -13.99 12.29 5.89
CA HIS A 140 -12.60 12.72 5.94
C HIS A 140 -12.38 13.65 7.13
N GLU A 141 -11.31 13.40 7.87
CA GLU A 141 -10.82 14.33 8.88
C GLU A 141 -9.90 15.35 8.19
N SER A 142 -10.10 16.63 8.47
CA SER A 142 -9.26 17.69 7.92
C SER A 142 -7.81 17.44 8.32
N GLY A 143 -6.88 17.47 7.36
CA GLY A 143 -5.44 17.46 7.64
C GLY A 143 -4.82 16.14 8.16
N ILE A 144 -5.62 15.10 8.31
CA ILE A 144 -5.15 13.73 8.59
C ILE A 144 -5.26 12.94 7.30
N SER A 145 -4.13 12.39 6.82
CA SER A 145 -4.14 11.50 5.66
C SER A 145 -4.97 10.26 5.97
N GLY A 146 -5.84 9.88 5.03
CA GLY A 146 -6.56 8.62 5.05
C GLY A 146 -5.70 7.40 4.68
N GLY A 147 -4.42 7.59 4.36
CA GLY A 147 -3.49 6.51 4.01
C GLY A 147 -3.48 5.39 5.04
N HIS A 148 -3.69 4.16 4.58
CA HIS A 148 -3.81 2.98 5.43
C HIS A 148 -3.39 1.73 4.67
N ILE A 149 -2.90 0.73 5.41
CA ILE A 149 -2.55 -0.57 4.86
C ILE A 149 -3.47 -1.62 5.45
N VAL A 150 -4.09 -2.42 4.58
CA VAL A 150 -4.90 -3.57 4.98
C VAL A 150 -4.35 -4.84 4.37
N LEU A 151 -4.68 -5.96 5.00
CA LEU A 151 -4.37 -7.27 4.47
C LEU A 151 -5.62 -7.81 3.76
N CYS A 152 -5.44 -8.52 2.66
CA CYS A 152 -6.52 -9.19 1.95
C CYS A 152 -6.18 -10.66 1.78
N LYS A 153 -7.16 -11.53 2.03
CA LYS A 153 -7.00 -12.99 1.86
C LYS A 153 -7.42 -13.47 0.48
N GLY A 154 -8.38 -12.79 -0.14
CA GLY A 154 -8.90 -13.19 -1.43
C GLY A 154 -10.12 -12.38 -1.86
N TYR A 155 -10.67 -12.79 -3.00
CA TYR A 155 -11.83 -12.19 -3.64
C TYR A 155 -12.85 -13.27 -4.00
N LYS A 156 -14.09 -13.08 -3.54
CA LYS A 156 -15.19 -14.03 -3.78
C LYS A 156 -16.52 -13.29 -3.78
N ASP A 157 -17.45 -13.71 -4.65
CA ASP A 157 -18.82 -13.22 -4.71
C ASP A 157 -18.92 -11.67 -4.79
N GLY A 158 -18.00 -11.05 -5.54
CA GLY A 158 -17.98 -9.60 -5.71
C GLY A 158 -17.31 -8.81 -4.59
N ARG A 159 -16.67 -9.48 -3.61
CA ARG A 159 -16.13 -8.87 -2.39
C ARG A 159 -14.73 -9.35 -2.06
N PHE A 160 -13.93 -8.46 -1.51
CA PHE A 160 -12.63 -8.76 -0.92
C PHE A 160 -12.79 -9.12 0.56
N GLU A 161 -12.07 -10.14 1.02
CA GLU A 161 -11.95 -10.50 2.44
C GLU A 161 -10.76 -9.76 3.05
N ILE A 162 -11.04 -8.65 3.74
CA ILE A 162 -10.05 -7.69 4.23
C ILE A 162 -9.86 -7.82 5.74
N TYR A 163 -8.61 -7.93 6.18
CA TYR A 163 -8.21 -7.88 7.58
C TYR A 163 -7.47 -6.57 7.85
N ASP A 164 -8.13 -5.68 8.60
CA ASP A 164 -7.49 -4.46 9.09
C ASP A 164 -6.57 -4.78 10.29
N PRO A 165 -5.27 -4.42 10.24
CA PRO A 165 -4.36 -4.61 11.38
C PRO A 165 -4.71 -3.79 12.64
N GLY A 166 -5.78 -2.99 12.63
CA GLY A 166 -6.40 -2.30 13.75
C GLY A 166 -6.96 -3.19 14.87
N PRO A 167 -7.78 -2.64 15.79
CA PRO A 167 -8.27 -3.36 16.97
C PRO A 167 -9.31 -4.46 16.67
N TYR A 168 -9.67 -4.66 15.40
CA TYR A 168 -10.79 -5.52 15.02
C TYR A 168 -10.33 -6.96 14.73
N PRO A 169 -10.99 -7.99 15.32
CA PRO A 169 -10.56 -9.38 15.19
C PRO A 169 -11.21 -10.14 14.01
N LYS A 170 -11.82 -9.45 13.04
CA LYS A 170 -12.65 -10.08 11.99
C LYS A 170 -12.28 -9.57 10.60
N PRO A 171 -12.49 -10.37 9.55
CA PRO A 171 -12.45 -9.85 8.20
C PRO A 171 -13.69 -9.00 7.91
N ASP A 172 -13.50 -7.91 7.18
CA ASP A 172 -14.53 -7.15 6.51
C ASP A 172 -14.68 -7.66 5.07
N PHE A 173 -15.93 -7.89 4.64
CA PHE A 173 -16.23 -8.28 3.26
C PHE A 173 -16.64 -7.06 2.46
N ILE A 174 -15.68 -6.46 1.76
CA ILE A 174 -15.85 -5.15 1.13
C ILE A 174 -16.08 -5.29 -0.38
N PRO A 175 -17.11 -4.65 -0.96
CA PRO A 175 -17.38 -4.73 -2.40
C PRO A 175 -16.21 -4.25 -3.27
N LYS A 176 -16.02 -4.90 -4.43
CA LYS A 176 -14.98 -4.57 -5.42
C LYS A 176 -14.79 -3.07 -5.62
N GLN A 177 -15.88 -2.38 -5.94
CA GLN A 177 -15.81 -0.96 -6.31
C GLN A 177 -15.33 -0.08 -5.15
N ARG A 178 -15.66 -0.42 -3.91
CA ARG A 178 -15.23 0.35 -2.74
C ARG A 178 -13.72 0.21 -2.49
N VAL A 179 -13.18 -1.01 -2.67
CA VAL A 179 -11.73 -1.24 -2.57
C VAL A 179 -11.00 -0.50 -3.68
N LEU A 180 -11.45 -0.60 -4.94
CA LEU A 180 -10.84 0.11 -6.05
C LEU A 180 -10.86 1.63 -5.85
N ASN A 181 -12.01 2.19 -5.47
CA ASN A 181 -12.10 3.62 -5.18
C ASN A 181 -11.14 4.04 -4.07
N ALA A 182 -11.01 3.24 -3.01
CA ALA A 182 -10.12 3.54 -1.89
C ALA A 182 -8.63 3.51 -2.29
N MET A 183 -8.24 2.57 -3.16
CA MET A 183 -6.89 2.52 -3.71
C MET A 183 -6.64 3.69 -4.67
N THR A 184 -7.60 4.01 -5.55
CA THR A 184 -7.44 5.09 -6.53
C THR A 184 -7.48 6.49 -5.93
N GLU A 185 -8.08 6.64 -4.74
CA GLU A 185 -8.01 7.87 -3.96
C GLU A 185 -6.59 8.14 -3.46
N LEU A 186 -5.82 7.09 -3.15
CA LEU A 186 -4.41 7.27 -2.81
C LEU A 186 -3.57 7.59 -4.02
N ASP A 187 -3.78 6.93 -5.15
CA ASP A 187 -3.05 7.17 -6.40
C ASP A 187 -3.89 6.73 -7.61
N GLN A 188 -3.87 7.51 -8.69
CA GLN A 188 -4.58 7.16 -9.93
C GLN A 188 -4.15 5.77 -10.46
N HIS A 189 -2.86 5.42 -10.29
CA HIS A 189 -2.34 4.08 -10.49
C HIS A 189 -2.11 3.44 -9.12
N TYR A 190 -2.80 2.35 -8.84
CA TYR A 190 -2.67 1.67 -7.56
C TYR A 190 -1.65 0.54 -7.62
N ASP A 191 -0.92 0.40 -6.52
CA ASP A 191 0.04 -0.66 -6.27
C ASP A 191 -0.44 -1.58 -5.14
N PHE A 192 0.03 -2.81 -5.14
CA PHE A 192 -0.20 -3.76 -4.06
C PHE A 192 0.81 -4.91 -4.11
N ILE A 193 0.91 -5.62 -2.98
CA ILE A 193 1.88 -6.71 -2.82
C ILE A 193 1.17 -8.04 -2.73
N VAL A 194 1.67 -9.05 -3.45
CA VAL A 194 1.35 -10.46 -3.22
C VAL A 194 2.49 -11.08 -2.43
N VAL A 195 2.16 -11.70 -1.30
CA VAL A 195 3.10 -12.38 -0.41
C VAL A 195 2.74 -13.85 -0.38
N ARG A 196 3.70 -14.71 -0.66
CA ARG A 196 3.50 -16.16 -0.69
C ARG A 196 4.48 -16.85 0.24
N ASN A 197 3.95 -17.77 1.04
CA ASN A 197 4.76 -18.72 1.79
C ASN A 197 5.27 -19.79 0.80
N THR A 198 6.58 -20.02 0.80
CA THR A 198 7.25 -21.03 -0.05
C THR A 198 7.29 -22.39 0.61
#